data_AF-A0A1H9IZV6-F1
#
_entry.id   AF-A0A1H9IZV6-F1
#
_cell.length_a   1.000
_cell.length_b   1.000
_cell.length_c   1.000
_cell.angle_alpha   90.00
_cell.angle_beta   90.00
_cell.angle_gamma   90.00
#
_symmetry.space_group_name_H-M   'P 1'
#
loop_
_entity.id
_entity.type
_entity.pdbx_description
1 polymer ?
#
loop_
_entity_poly.entity_id
_entity_poly.type
_entity_poly.pdbx_seq_one_letter_code
_entity_poly.pdbx_strand_id
1 'polypeptide(L)' 'MPAYTCLTGAEAQHASPTWSPDSTALAWAGKDGVWIKRNAASCSADQPRLVIAGASFPDWSPATLR' A
#
# COMPACT_ATOMS: atom_id res chain seq x y z
N MET A 1 -15.29 5.35 18.72
CA MET A 1 -14.32 4.28 18.38
C MET A 1 -14.20 4.27 16.87
N PRO A 2 -12.99 4.28 16.31
CA PRO A 2 -12.82 4.24 14.86
C PRO A 2 -13.42 2.93 14.32
N ALA A 3 -14.19 3.04 13.24
CA ALA A 3 -14.74 1.90 12.52
C ALA A 3 -13.89 1.65 11.28
N TYR A 4 -13.50 0.40 11.03
CA TYR A 4 -12.81 0.04 9.79
C TYR A 4 -13.79 0.19 8.62
N THR A 5 -13.40 0.96 7.61
CA THR A 5 -14.23 1.19 6.42
C THR A 5 -14.04 0.10 5.35
N CYS A 6 -12.87 -0.53 5.31
CA CYS A 6 -12.55 -1.62 4.37
C CYS A 6 -11.49 -2.55 4.94
N LEU A 7 -11.48 -3.80 4.48
CA LEU A 7 -10.46 -4.79 4.77
C LEU A 7 -9.88 -5.29 3.44
N THR A 8 -8.57 -5.23 3.30
CA THR A 8 -7.84 -5.77 2.13
C THR A 8 -7.29 -7.18 2.38
N GLY A 9 -7.81 -7.86 3.41
CA GLY A 9 -7.32 -9.14 3.90
C GLY A 9 -6.44 -9.00 5.15
N ALA A 10 -6.29 -10.11 5.89
CA ALA A 10 -5.46 -10.21 7.08
C ALA A 10 -4.36 -11.26 6.84
N GLU A 11 -3.36 -10.92 6.03
CA GLU A 11 -2.16 -11.75 5.94
C GLU A 11 -1.19 -11.42 7.07
N ALA A 12 -0.51 -12.44 7.59
CA ALA A 12 0.38 -12.33 8.75
C ALA A 12 1.66 -11.50 8.47
N GLN A 13 1.92 -11.11 7.21
CA GLN A 13 3.20 -10.54 6.78
C GLN A 13 3.04 -9.19 6.07
N HIS A 14 2.11 -8.34 6.52
CA HIS A 14 2.07 -6.95 6.09
C HIS A 14 2.89 -6.06 7.03
N ALA A 15 3.92 -5.39 6.51
CA ALA A 15 4.82 -4.56 7.29
C ALA A 15 5.24 -3.27 6.56
N SER A 16 5.82 -2.33 7.30
CA SER A 16 6.40 -1.09 6.78
C SER A 16 5.48 -0.31 5.84
N PRO A 17 4.28 0.09 6.28
CA PRO A 17 3.39 0.88 5.44
C PRO A 17 3.97 2.28 5.21
N THR A 18 3.86 2.77 3.97
CA THR A 18 4.22 4.14 3.60
C THR A 18 3.22 4.72 2.61
N TRP A 19 2.81 5.95 2.85
CA TRP A 19 1.86 6.68 1.99
C TRP A 19 2.60 7.45 0.91
N SER A 20 2.03 7.47 -0.28
CA SER A 20 2.51 8.36 -1.34
C SER A 20 2.39 9.83 -0.91
N PRO A 21 3.25 10.74 -1.39
CA PRO A 21 3.24 12.15 -0.99
C PRO A 21 1.90 12.86 -1.25
N ASP A 22 1.15 12.44 -2.26
CA ASP A 22 -0.19 12.94 -2.61
C ASP A 22 -1.32 12.27 -1.81
N SER A 23 -1.01 11.36 -0.89
CA SER A 23 -1.94 10.59 -0.06
C SER A 23 -2.96 9.75 -0.84
N THR A 24 -2.71 9.44 -2.11
CA THR A 24 -3.64 8.64 -2.93
C THR A 24 -3.31 7.15 -2.90
N ALA A 25 -2.08 6.76 -2.59
CA ALA A 25 -1.62 5.39 -2.64
C ALA A 25 -0.92 4.97 -1.34
N LEU A 26 -1.07 3.70 -0.99
CA LEU A 26 -0.39 3.05 0.13
C LEU A 26 0.52 1.95 -0.43
N ALA A 27 1.78 1.95 0.01
CA ALA A 27 2.71 0.85 -0.23
C ALA A 27 3.01 0.12 1.08
N TRP A 28 3.28 -1.18 1.01
CA TRP A 28 3.71 -1.99 2.15
C TRP A 28 4.53 -3.19 1.68
N ALA A 29 5.31 -3.77 2.58
CA ALA A 29 5.94 -5.06 2.38
C ALA A 29 4.93 -6.18 2.68
N GLY A 30 4.73 -7.09 1.72
CA GLY A 30 4.01 -8.35 1.83
C GLY A 30 4.97 -9.54 1.85
N LYS A 31 4.43 -10.77 1.90
CA LYS A 31 5.22 -12.01 1.95
C LYS A 31 6.20 -12.21 0.79
N ASP A 32 5.86 -11.69 -0.37
CA ASP A 32 6.51 -11.92 -1.66
C ASP A 32 7.11 -10.66 -2.27
N GLY A 33 7.02 -9.52 -1.59
CA GLY A 33 7.66 -8.27 -2.01
C GLY A 33 6.88 -7.02 -1.62
N VAL A 34 7.13 -5.91 -2.30
CA VAL A 34 6.42 -4.64 -2.08
C VAL A 34 5.15 -4.60 -2.92
N TRP A 35 4.05 -4.27 -2.26
CA TRP A 35 2.72 -4.09 -2.84
C TRP A 35 2.31 -2.63 -2.81
N ILE A 36 1.47 -2.22 -3.76
CA ILE A 36 0.83 -0.90 -3.80
C ILE A 36 -0.67 -1.06 -3.98
N LYS A 37 -1.44 -0.34 -3.16
CA LYS A 37 -2.87 -0.05 -3.38
C LYS A 37 -3.01 1.42 -3.75
N ARG A 38 -3.53 1.68 -4.96
CA ARG A 38 -3.95 3.03 -5.36
C ARG A 38 -5.36 3.33 -4.87
N ASN A 39 -5.67 4.60 -4.75
CA ASN A 39 -6.94 5.08 -4.20
C ASN A 39 -7.25 4.39 -2.88
N ALA A 40 -6.26 4.34 -1.97
CA ALA A 40 -6.32 3.48 -0.80
C ALA A 40 -7.49 3.81 0.15
N ALA A 41 -7.99 5.05 0.10
CA ALA A 41 -9.21 5.51 0.79
C ALA A 41 -10.51 4.94 0.22
N SER A 42 -10.52 4.42 -1.01
CA SER A 42 -11.68 3.78 -1.62
C SER A 42 -11.65 2.26 -1.43
N CYS A 43 -12.78 1.71 -0.98
CA CYS A 43 -13.01 0.28 -0.80
C CYS A 43 -13.21 -0.44 -2.14
N SER A 44 -13.76 0.27 -3.11
CA SER A 44 -14.10 -0.25 -4.45
C SER A 44 -12.99 -0.06 -5.47
N ALA A 45 -11.86 0.53 -5.03
CA ALA A 45 -10.68 0.68 -5.87
C ALA A 45 -10.05 -0.68 -6.22
N ASP A 46 -9.17 -0.65 -7.21
CA ASP A 46 -8.39 -1.80 -7.64
C ASP A 46 -7.74 -2.51 -6.46
N GLN A 47 -7.67 -3.84 -6.58
CA GLN A 47 -6.96 -4.65 -5.61
C GLN A 47 -5.48 -4.26 -5.55
N PRO A 48 -4.84 -4.43 -4.39
CA PRO A 48 -3.39 -4.30 -4.27
C PRO A 48 -2.66 -5.11 -5.34
N ARG A 49 -1.54 -4.58 -5.84
CA ARG A 49 -0.68 -5.31 -6.77
C ARG A 49 0.76 -5.35 -6.29
N LEU A 50 1.45 -6.47 -6.55
CA LEU A 50 2.88 -6.61 -6.35
C LEU A 50 3.61 -5.74 -7.38
N VAL A 51 4.50 -4.88 -6.92
CA VAL A 51 5.27 -3.97 -7.79
C VAL A 51 6.75 -4.30 -7.82
N ILE A 52 7.29 -4.83 -6.73
CA ILE A 52 8.70 -5.24 -6.65
C ILE A 52 8.78 -6.56 -5.86
N ALA A 53 9.03 -7.66 -6.56
CA ALA A 53 9.16 -8.98 -5.93
C ALA A 53 10.41 -9.07 -5.05
N GLY A 54 10.30 -9.73 -3.89
CA GLY A 54 11.38 -9.95 -2.93
C GLY A 54 11.87 -8.71 -2.18
N ALA A 55 11.36 -7.51 -2.51
CA ALA A 55 11.73 -6.28 -1.83
C ALA A 55 11.02 -6.13 -0.48
N SER A 56 11.66 -5.37 0.41
CA SER A 56 11.13 -4.98 1.72
C SER A 56 11.45 -3.52 1.99
N PHE A 57 10.75 -2.89 2.94
CA PHE A 57 10.92 -1.49 3.33
C PHE A 57 10.68 -0.47 2.19
N PRO A 58 9.44 -0.38 1.68
CA PRO A 58 9.11 0.61 0.67
C PRO A 58 9.23 2.03 1.22
N ASP A 59 9.66 2.96 0.35
CA ASP A 59 9.57 4.39 0.56
C ASP A 59 9.22 5.10 -0.76
N TRP A 60 8.58 6.26 -0.67
CA TRP A 60 8.21 7.09 -1.81
C TRP A 60 9.19 8.24 -1.97
N SER A 61 9.71 8.43 -3.18
CA SER A 61 10.43 9.66 -3.49
C SER A 61 9.51 10.88 -3.32
N PRO A 62 9.99 12.02 -2.81
CA PRO A 62 9.19 13.24 -2.68
C PRO A 62 8.85 13.89 -4.03
N ALA A 63 9.40 13.37 -5.14
CA ALA A 63 9.15 13.90 -6.47
C ALA A 63 7.69 13.66 -6.88
N THR A 64 6.94 14.74 -7.08
CA THR A 64 5.68 14.69 -7.81
C THR A 64 6.00 14.33 -9.27
N LEU A 65 5.40 13.26 -9.79
CA LEU A 65 5.40 13.01 -11.24
C LEU A 65 4.67 14.19 -11.89
N ARG A 66 5.41 14.96 -12.70
CA ARG A 66 4.91 16.11 -13.43
C ARG A 66 4.39 15.69 -14.80
#